data_AF-A0A9E3NBH9-F1
#
_entry.id   AF-A0A9E3NBH9-F1
#
_cell.length_a   1.000
_cell.length_b   1.000
_cell.length_c   1.000
_cell.angle_alpha   90.00
_cell.angle_beta   90.00
_cell.angle_gamma   90.00
#
_symmetry.space_group_name_H-M   'P 1'
#
loop_
_entity.id
_entity.type
_entity.pdbx_description
1 polymer ?
#
loop_
_entity_poly.entity_id
_entity_poly.type
_entity_poly.pdbx_seq_one_letter_code
_entity_poly.pdbx_strand_id
1 'polypeptide(L)' 'MKLVFASGNTHKVEEVRAVLPKHIEVLSLKDIGFTGDIPETQPTIPGNAHQKARFLVRIPRNGRLSFWNISRK' A
#
# COMPACT_ATOMS: atom_id res chain seq x y z
N MET A 1 -12.71 11.15 4.81
CA MET A 1 -11.24 11.12 4.52
C MET A 1 -10.91 9.76 3.92
N LYS A 2 -9.98 9.66 2.96
CA LYS A 2 -9.57 8.35 2.40
C LYS A 2 -8.17 7.99 2.87
N LEU A 3 -7.99 6.75 3.34
CA LEU A 3 -6.72 6.22 3.84
C LEU A 3 -6.36 4.97 3.04
N VAL A 4 -5.21 4.97 2.37
CA VAL A 4 -4.70 3.77 1.69
C VAL A 4 -3.96 2.90 2.70
N PHE A 5 -4.36 1.65 2.85
CA PHE A 5 -3.70 0.67 3.70
C PHE A 5 -2.77 -0.21 2.86
N ALA A 6 -1.47 -0.07 3.11
CA ALA A 6 -0.39 -0.70 2.35
C ALA A 6 -0.18 -2.19 2.71
N SER A 7 -1.24 -2.99 2.68
CA SER A 7 -1.22 -4.42 2.99
C SER A 7 -1.94 -5.21 1.89
N GLY A 8 -1.30 -6.28 1.41
CA GLY A 8 -1.92 -7.27 0.52
C GLY A 8 -2.84 -8.26 1.24
N ASN A 9 -2.76 -8.35 2.57
CA ASN A 9 -3.63 -9.23 3.35
C ASN A 9 -4.98 -8.54 3.59
N THR A 10 -6.04 -9.08 2.97
CA THR A 10 -7.42 -8.59 3.07
C THR A 10 -7.97 -8.67 4.49
N HIS A 11 -7.62 -9.70 5.27
CA HIS A 11 -8.07 -9.81 6.67
C HIS A 11 -7.59 -8.63 7.52
N LYS A 12 -6.33 -8.20 7.32
CA LYS A 12 -5.78 -7.02 8.03
C LYS A 12 -6.48 -5.72 7.63
N VAL A 13 -6.90 -5.61 6.37
CA VAL A 13 -7.65 -4.43 5.89
C VAL A 13 -9.02 -4.38 6.59
N GLU A 14 -9.71 -5.52 6.70
CA GLU A 14 -11.01 -5.60 7.38
C GLU A 14 -10.92 -5.29 8.88
N GLU A 15 -9.88 -5.78 9.56
CA GLU A 15 -9.62 -5.43 10.96
C GLU A 15 -9.47 -3.92 11.16
N VAL A 16 -8.69 -3.26 10.30
CA VAL A 16 -8.48 -1.81 10.37
C VAL A 16 -9.76 -1.04 10.02
N ARG A 17 -10.55 -1.52 9.06
CA ARG A 17 -11.88 -0.96 8.73
C ARG A 17 -12.83 -1.03 9.92
N ALA A 18 -12.79 -2.11 10.70
CA ALA A 18 -13.65 -2.30 11.86
C ALA A 18 -13.26 -1.40 13.04
N VAL A 19 -11.96 -1.10 13.20
CA VAL A 19 -11.45 -0.28 14.32
C VAL A 19 -11.54 1.22 14.03
N LEU A 20 -11.37 1.63 12.78
CA LEU A 20 -11.38 3.05 12.43
C LEU A 20 -12.80 3.63 12.37
N PRO A 21 -12.97 4.93 12.69
CA PRO A 21 -14.26 5.60 12.56
C PRO A 21 -14.84 5.53 11.14
N LYS A 22 -16.16 5.40 11.01
CA LYS A 22 -16.87 5.27 9.72
C LYS A 22 -16.66 6.42 8.72
N HIS A 23 -16.17 7.59 9.17
CA HIS A 23 -15.85 8.72 8.30
C HIS A 23 -14.48 8.60 7.59
N ILE A 24 -13.70 7.58 7.96
CA ILE A 24 -12.44 7.21 7.32
C ILE A 24 -12.70 6.01 6.40
N GLU A 25 -12.57 6.25 5.10
CA GLU A 25 -12.67 5.21 4.08
C GLU A 25 -11.29 4.56 3.91
N VAL A 26 -11.16 3.30 4.32
CA VAL A 26 -9.91 2.54 4.17
C VAL A 26 -9.90 1.85 2.80
N LEU A 27 -8.95 2.23 1.95
CA LEU A 27 -8.72 1.68 0.62
C LEU A 27 -7.61 0.63 0.68
N SER A 28 -7.85 -0.52 0.08
CA SER A 28 -6.85 -1.56 -0.14
C SER A 28 -5.97 -1.27 -1.37
N LEU A 29 -4.91 -2.05 -1.54
CA LEU A 29 -4.09 -2.03 -2.76
C LEU A 29 -4.92 -2.28 -4.03
N LYS A 30 -5.92 -3.16 -3.93
CA LYS A 30 -6.83 -3.47 -5.05
C LYS A 30 -7.72 -2.27 -5.39
N ASP A 31 -8.21 -1.56 -4.38
CA ASP A 31 -9.09 -0.40 -4.55
C ASP A 31 -8.39 0.77 -5.27
N ILE A 32 -7.06 0.86 -5.16
CA ILE A 32 -6.25 1.84 -5.89
C ILE A 32 -5.71 1.33 -7.23
N GLY A 33 -6.10 0.12 -7.67
CA GLY A 33 -5.65 -0.48 -8.91
C GLY A 33 -4.18 -0.92 -8.90
N PHE A 34 -3.57 -1.09 -7.73
CA PHE A 34 -2.21 -1.59 -7.61
C PHE A 34 -2.18 -3.12 -7.63
N THR A 35 -1.53 -3.70 -8.64
CA THR A 35 -1.42 -5.15 -8.86
C THR A 35 0.02 -5.68 -8.82
N GLY A 36 1.00 -4.81 -8.57
CA GLY A 36 2.40 -5.21 -8.45
C GLY A 36 2.75 -5.74 -7.06
N ASP A 37 3.99 -6.16 -6.90
CA ASP A 37 4.55 -6.50 -5.59
C ASP A 37 5.18 -5.27 -4.94
N ILE A 38 5.04 -5.17 -3.63
CA ILE A 38 5.72 -4.13 -2.84
C ILE A 38 6.96 -4.77 -2.23
N PRO A 39 8.17 -4.20 -2.43
CA PRO A 39 9.38 -4.75 -1.85
C PRO A 39 9.32 -4.74 -0.31
N GLU A 40 9.72 -5.86 0.30
CA GLU A 40 9.88 -6.04 1.75
C GLU A 40 11.33 -6.47 2.04
N THR A 41 12.26 -5.52 1.96
CA THR A 41 13.71 -5.79 2.05
C THR A 41 14.31 -5.39 3.38
N GLN A 42 13.52 -4.84 4.30
CA GLN A 42 14.01 -4.40 5.61
C GLN A 42 14.04 -5.56 6.61
N PRO A 43 15.02 -5.59 7.51
CA PRO A 43 15.15 -6.66 8.52
C PRO A 43 14.12 -6.54 9.66
N THR A 44 13.32 -5.47 9.70
CA THR A 44 12.39 -5.20 10.79
C THR A 44 10.96 -4.97 10.28
N ILE A 45 9.97 -5.36 11.09
CA ILE A 45 8.54 -5.12 10.80
C ILE A 45 8.25 -3.61 10.62
N PRO A 46 8.73 -2.70 11.50
CA PRO A 46 8.55 -1.26 11.29
C PRO A 46 9.21 -0.76 10.01
N GLY A 47 10.40 -1.28 9.66
CA GLY A 47 11.09 -0.96 8.43
C GLY A 47 10.27 -1.34 7.19
N ASN A 48 9.73 -2.55 7.15
CA ASN A 48 8.88 -3.01 6.05
C ASN A 48 7.56 -2.22 5.98
N ALA A 49 6.94 -1.88 7.11
CA ALA A 49 5.74 -1.05 7.13
C ALA A 49 6.01 0.35 6.53
N HIS A 50 7.12 0.97 6.92
CA HIS A 50 7.54 2.26 6.38
C HIS A 50 7.90 2.19 4.89
N GLN A 51 8.64 1.15 4.47
CA GLN A 51 9.00 0.92 3.07
C GLN A 51 7.75 0.79 2.19
N LYS A 52 6.75 0.02 2.63
CA LYS A 52 5.49 -0.15 1.90
C LYS A 52 4.72 1.16 1.74
N ALA A 53 4.59 1.94 2.81
CA ALA A 53 3.91 3.24 2.76
C ALA A 53 4.61 4.21 1.80
N ARG A 54 5.95 4.31 1.86
CA ARG A 54 6.73 5.18 0.97
C ARG A 54 6.66 4.74 -0.49
N PHE A 55 6.67 3.43 -0.74
CA PHE A 55 6.56 2.88 -2.08
C PHE A 55 5.26 3.34 -2.73
N LEU A 56 4.11 3.17 -2.06
CA LEU A 56 2.81 3.56 -2.60
C LEU A 56 2.67 5.07 -2.84
N VAL A 57 3.22 5.90 -1.96
CA VAL A 57 3.20 7.37 -2.14
C VAL A 57 3.98 7.79 -3.39
N ARG A 58 5.01 7.03 -3.78
CA ARG A 58 5.82 7.33 -4.97
C ARG A 58 5.14 6.90 -6.28
N ILE A 59 4.08 6.09 -6.22
CA ILE A 59 3.35 5.62 -7.41
C ILE A 59 2.53 6.77 -8.01
N PRO A 60 2.64 7.03 -9.34
CA PRO A 60 1.78 7.99 -10.03
C PRO A 60 0.31 7.59 -9.91
N ARG A 61 -0.58 8.54 -9.60
CA ARG A 61 -2.02 8.33 -9.39
C ARG A 61 -2.79 7.80 -10.61
N ASN A 62 -2.11 7.64 -11.75
CA ASN A 62 -2.70 7.32 -13.05
C ASN A 62 -2.65 5.82 -13.37
N GLY A 63 -2.31 4.96 -12.41
CA GLY A 63 -2.49 3.51 -12.48
C GLY A 63 -1.66 2.74 -13.51
N ARG A 64 -0.91 3.40 -14.40
CA ARG A 64 0.03 2.73 -15.31
C ARG A 64 1.40 2.53 -14.65
N LEU A 65 1.50 1.50 -13.81
CA LEU A 65 2.77 0.83 -13.54
C LEU A 65 3.14 -0.09 -14.71
N SER A 66 3.26 0.45 -15.93
CA SER A 66 3.88 -0.32 -17.03
C SER A 66 5.41 -0.20 -17.03
N PHE A 67 6.01 0.71 -16.25
CA PHE A 67 7.44 1.02 -16.40
C PHE A 67 8.15 1.54 -15.14
N TRP A 68 7.76 1.15 -13.92
CA TRP A 68 8.72 1.24 -12.80
C TRP A 68 9.57 -0.03 -12.76
N ASN A 69 10.43 -0.13 -13.78
CA ASN A 69 11.57 -1.02 -13.76
C ASN A 69 12.44 -0.55 -12.58
N ILE A 70 12.47 -1.32 -11.49
CA ILE A 70 13.41 -1.15 -10.37
C ILE A 70 14.81 -1.59 -10.86
N SER A 71 15.27 -0.90 -11.90
CA SER A 71 16.62 -0.92 -12.42
C SER A 71 17.01 0.53 -12.68
N ARG A 72 17.17 1.26 -11.57
CA ARG A 72 18.09 2.40 -11.52
C ARG A 72 18.91 2.28 -10.25
N LYS A 73 19.95 1.45 -10.41
CA LYS A 73 21.11 1.18 -9.56
C LYS A 73 20.88 0.39 -8.29
#